data_AF-A0A949X9S3-F1
#
_entry.id   AF-A0A949X9S3-F1
#
_cell.length_a   1.000
_cell.length_b   1.000
_cell.length_c   1.000
_cell.angle_alpha   90.00
_cell.angle_beta   90.00
_cell.angle_gamma   90.00
#
_symmetry.space_group_name_H-M   'P 1'
#
loop_
_entity.id
_entity.type
_entity.pdbx_description
1 polymer ?
#
loop_
_entity_poly.entity_id
_entity_poly.type
_entity_poly.pdbx_seq_one_letter_code
_entity_poly.pdbx_strand_id
1 'polypeptide(L)'
;MIALSGWILLYIIVLARLANSANLNSPQPGLVFFVLEFMKTANATDIKNRFGEYLDTAIAEPLAVSKNGRNVAVLISWAQYERLNAIEDAWWALRAMAAEKSGYLGPEKSMDALMSLLHEHEK
;
A
#
# COMPACT_ATOMS: atom_id res chain seq x y z
N MET A 1 4.45 -12.33 -41.53
CA MET A 1 5.46 -11.49 -40.83
C MET A 1 4.68 -10.55 -39.90
N ILE A 2 4.35 -11.02 -38.70
CA ILE A 2 3.49 -10.27 -37.77
C ILE A 2 4.42 -9.30 -37.02
N ALA A 3 4.27 -8.00 -37.29
CA ALA A 3 4.92 -6.97 -36.51
C ALA A 3 4.35 -7.04 -35.07
N LEU A 4 5.08 -7.69 -34.17
CA LEU A 4 4.82 -7.66 -32.74
C LEU A 4 4.91 -6.19 -32.32
N SER A 5 3.74 -5.58 -32.13
CA SER A 5 3.63 -4.19 -31.66
C SER A 5 4.41 -4.04 -30.36
N GLY A 6 5.10 -2.92 -30.18
CA GLY A 6 6.00 -2.68 -29.03
C GLY A 6 5.36 -2.90 -27.65
N TRP A 7 4.02 -2.94 -27.58
CA TRP A 7 3.24 -3.29 -26.40
C TRP A 7 3.43 -4.73 -25.93
N ILE A 8 3.63 -5.68 -26.85
CA ILE A 8 3.88 -7.09 -26.49
C ILE A 8 5.30 -7.24 -25.93
N LEU A 9 6.26 -6.49 -26.47
CA LEU A 9 7.62 -6.45 -25.93
C LEU A 9 7.66 -5.84 -24.53
N LEU A 10 6.89 -4.77 -24.29
CA LEU A 10 6.77 -4.16 -22.98
C LEU A 10 6.13 -5.13 -21.96
N TYR A 11 5.08 -5.85 -22.37
CA TYR A 11 4.43 -6.86 -21.55
C TYR A 11 5.37 -8.02 -21.17
N ILE A 12 6.17 -8.51 -22.12
CA ILE A 12 7.14 -9.58 -21.89
C ILE A 12 8.28 -9.09 -20.97
N ILE A 13 8.77 -7.86 -21.13
CA ILE A 13 9.81 -7.29 -20.25
C ILE A 13 9.29 -7.12 -18.83
N VAL A 14 8.04 -6.67 -18.66
CA VAL A 14 7.39 -6.52 -17.35
C VAL A 14 7.22 -7.90 -16.68
N LEU A 15 6.76 -8.91 -17.43
CA LEU A 15 6.64 -10.28 -16.93
C LEU A 15 7.99 -10.91 -16.56
N ALA A 16 9.04 -10.70 -17.36
CA ALA A 16 10.38 -11.19 -17.09
C ALA A 16 10.98 -10.52 -15.82
N ARG A 17 10.67 -9.25 -15.59
CA ARG A 17 11.09 -8.53 -14.38
C ARG A 17 10.32 -8.94 -13.13
N LEU A 18 9.03 -9.28 -13.26
CA LEU A 18 8.20 -9.89 -12.21
C LEU A 18 8.74 -11.26 -11.77
N ALA A 19 9.19 -12.09 -12.72
CA ALA A 19 9.70 -13.43 -12.41
C ALA A 19 11.08 -13.40 -11.71
N ASN A 20 11.94 -12.43 -12.04
CA ASN A 20 13.29 -12.31 -11.45
C ASN A 20 13.30 -11.67 -10.05
N SER A 21 12.16 -11.17 -9.56
CA SER A 21 12.05 -10.46 -8.29
C SER A 21 11.25 -11.23 -7.23
N ALA A 22 11.41 -12.55 -7.17
CA ALA A 22 10.80 -13.44 -6.17
C ALA A 22 11.27 -13.18 -4.71
N ASN A 23 11.70 -11.97 -4.39
CA ASN A 23 11.84 -11.50 -3.02
C ASN A 23 10.55 -10.77 -2.61
N LEU A 24 9.64 -11.53 -2.02
CA LEU A 24 8.30 -11.10 -1.58
C LEU A 24 8.32 -10.05 -0.45
N ASN A 25 9.49 -9.64 0.06
CA ASN A 25 9.64 -8.74 1.20
C ASN A 25 9.97 -7.28 0.82
N SER A 26 10.02 -6.95 -0.46
CA SER A 26 10.24 -5.57 -0.92
C SER A 26 9.05 -5.08 -1.74
N PRO A 27 8.30 -4.05 -1.28
CA PRO A 27 7.26 -3.44 -2.10
C PRO A 27 7.92 -2.83 -3.34
N GLN A 28 7.65 -3.41 -4.52
CA GLN A 28 8.20 -2.94 -5.77
C GLN A 28 7.60 -1.57 -6.09
N PRO A 29 8.38 -0.47 -6.13
CA PRO A 29 7.84 0.88 -6.34
C PRO A 29 7.11 1.01 -7.69
N GLY A 30 7.49 0.22 -8.69
CA GLY A 30 6.84 0.21 -10.01
C GLY A 30 5.44 -0.44 -10.03
N LEU A 31 5.17 -1.40 -9.14
CA LEU A 31 3.85 -2.06 -9.08
C LEU A 31 2.82 -1.13 -8.41
N VAL A 32 3.25 -0.40 -7.37
CA VAL A 32 2.44 0.63 -6.72
C VAL A 32 2.14 1.76 -7.71
N PHE A 33 3.13 2.20 -8.48
CA PHE A 33 2.95 3.25 -9.49
C PHE A 33 1.95 2.85 -10.58
N PHE A 34 2.02 1.61 -11.07
CA PHE A 34 1.10 1.09 -12.10
C PHE A 34 -0.34 0.94 -11.59
N VAL A 35 -0.54 0.52 -10.33
CA VAL A 35 -1.88 0.46 -9.72
C VAL A 35 -2.49 1.85 -9.55
N LEU A 36 -1.68 2.86 -9.24
CA LEU A 36 -2.14 4.24 -9.10
C LEU A 36 -2.51 4.90 -10.44
N GLU A 37 -1.94 4.45 -11.55
CA GLU A 37 -2.14 5.05 -12.88
C GLU A 37 -3.53 4.73 -13.50
N PHE A 38 -4.24 3.75 -12.96
CA PHE A 38 -5.60 3.36 -13.41
C PHE A 38 -6.72 3.63 -12.39
N MET A 39 -6.42 4.27 -11.25
CA MET A 39 -7.45 4.58 -10.25
C MET A 39 -8.34 5.73 -10.71
N LYS A 40 -9.65 5.49 -10.72
CA LYS A 40 -10.65 6.54 -10.95
C LYS A 40 -10.48 7.63 -9.90
N THR A 41 -10.52 8.88 -10.33
CA THR A 41 -10.38 10.05 -9.45
C THR A 41 -11.64 10.91 -9.54
N ALA A 42 -12.16 11.36 -8.41
CA ALA A 42 -13.32 12.26 -8.34
C ALA A 42 -13.10 13.37 -7.32
N ASN A 43 -13.62 14.57 -7.60
CA ASN A 43 -13.53 15.70 -6.69
C ASN A 43 -14.46 15.51 -5.49
N ALA A 44 -14.02 15.91 -4.30
CA ALA A 44 -14.82 15.90 -3.08
C ALA A 44 -16.21 16.56 -3.24
N THR A 45 -16.30 17.63 -4.03
CA THR A 45 -17.60 18.29 -4.31
C THR A 45 -18.53 17.39 -5.13
N ASP A 46 -18.00 16.67 -6.12
CA ASP A 46 -18.79 15.73 -6.94
C ASP A 46 -19.27 14.54 -6.13
N ILE A 47 -18.39 13.98 -5.28
CA ILE A 47 -18.72 12.87 -4.39
C ILE A 47 -19.80 13.28 -3.40
N LYS A 48 -19.71 14.49 -2.82
CA LYS A 48 -20.74 15.01 -1.92
C LYS A 48 -22.12 15.03 -2.58
N ASN A 49 -22.20 15.42 -3.85
CA ASN A 49 -23.46 15.57 -4.57
C ASN A 49 -24.02 14.24 -5.10
N ARG A 50 -23.15 13.26 -5.39
CA ARG A 50 -23.50 11.97 -6.00
C ARG A 50 -22.98 10.79 -5.18
N PHE A 51 -23.10 10.89 -3.86
CA PHE A 51 -22.42 9.97 -2.96
C PHE A 51 -22.77 8.50 -3.21
N GLY A 52 -24.04 8.18 -3.45
CA GLY A 52 -24.48 6.80 -3.74
C GLY A 52 -23.78 6.18 -4.96
N GLU A 53 -23.69 6.91 -6.07
CA GLU A 53 -23.04 6.45 -7.31
C GLU A 53 -21.54 6.17 -7.10
N TYR A 54 -20.86 7.06 -6.37
CA TYR A 54 -19.45 6.89 -6.06
C TYR A 54 -19.20 5.81 -5.00
N LEU A 55 -20.14 5.58 -4.08
CA LEU A 55 -20.09 4.49 -3.14
C LEU A 55 -20.21 3.14 -3.86
N ASP A 56 -21.16 3.00 -4.78
CA ASP A 56 -21.31 1.80 -5.60
C ASP A 56 -20.06 1.54 -6.45
N THR A 57 -19.46 2.61 -7.00
CA THR A 57 -18.17 2.50 -7.70
C THR A 57 -17.07 2.01 -6.74
N ALA A 58 -16.99 2.56 -5.52
CA ALA A 58 -15.97 2.22 -4.54
C ALA A 58 -16.07 0.77 -4.02
N ILE A 59 -17.26 0.15 -4.12
CA ILE A 59 -17.46 -1.27 -3.82
C ILE A 59 -16.69 -2.14 -4.83
N ALA A 60 -16.73 -1.76 -6.11
CA ALA A 60 -16.07 -2.50 -7.19
C ALA A 60 -14.56 -2.19 -7.30
N GLU A 61 -14.18 -0.91 -7.17
CA GLU A 61 -12.81 -0.46 -7.38
C GLU A 61 -12.41 0.72 -6.49
N PRO A 62 -11.14 0.86 -6.08
CA PRO A 62 -10.66 2.02 -5.32
C PRO A 62 -10.83 3.35 -6.05
N LEU A 63 -11.36 4.36 -5.37
CA LEU A 63 -11.58 5.70 -5.91
C LEU A 63 -10.71 6.74 -5.18
N ALA A 64 -9.87 7.46 -5.91
CA ALA A 64 -9.14 8.60 -5.36
C ALA A 64 -10.07 9.81 -5.21
N VAL A 65 -10.10 10.37 -4.00
CA VAL A 65 -10.79 11.61 -3.69
C VAL A 65 -9.82 12.76 -3.84
N SER A 66 -10.12 13.70 -4.73
CA SER A 66 -9.33 14.91 -4.92
C SER A 66 -10.00 16.15 -4.33
N LYS A 67 -9.19 17.09 -3.86
CA LYS A 67 -9.62 18.42 -3.41
C LYS A 67 -8.63 19.44 -3.96
N ASN A 68 -9.14 20.45 -4.67
CA ASN A 68 -8.32 21.49 -5.32
C ASN A 68 -7.18 20.91 -6.19
N GLY A 69 -7.46 19.85 -6.93
CA GLY A 69 -6.50 19.19 -7.82
C GLY A 69 -5.46 18.29 -7.14
N ARG A 70 -5.58 18.03 -5.83
CA ARG A 70 -4.70 17.12 -5.09
C ARG A 70 -5.49 15.93 -4.56
N ASN A 71 -4.94 14.72 -4.68
CA ASN A 71 -5.51 13.53 -4.05
C ASN A 71 -5.33 13.63 -2.53
N VAL A 72 -6.44 13.51 -1.78
CA VAL A 72 -6.47 13.71 -0.33
C VAL A 72 -6.97 12.48 0.44
N ALA A 73 -7.72 11.60 -0.20
CA ALA A 73 -8.21 10.35 0.40
C ALA A 73 -8.46 9.30 -0.69
N VAL A 74 -8.72 8.07 -0.27
CA VAL A 74 -9.17 6.99 -1.14
C VAL A 74 -10.43 6.39 -0.52
N LEU A 75 -11.47 6.22 -1.34
CA LEU A 75 -12.66 5.46 -0.96
C LEU A 75 -12.52 4.03 -1.48
N ILE A 76 -12.72 3.06 -0.59
CA ILE A 76 -12.65 1.63 -0.89
C ILE A 76 -13.82 0.91 -0.22
N SER A 77 -14.12 -0.29 -0.71
CA SER A 77 -15.08 -1.18 -0.08
C SER A 77 -14.61 -1.65 1.30
N TRP A 78 -15.56 -2.03 2.15
CA TRP A 78 -15.27 -2.64 3.45
C TRP A 78 -14.39 -3.89 3.33
N ALA A 79 -14.71 -4.77 2.39
CA ALA A 79 -13.93 -5.99 2.15
C ALA A 79 -12.48 -5.67 1.73
N GLN A 80 -12.25 -4.61 0.95
CA GLN A 80 -10.90 -4.17 0.61
C GLN A 80 -10.17 -3.58 1.82
N TYR A 81 -10.86 -2.83 2.66
CA TYR A 81 -10.31 -2.33 3.91
C TYR A 81 -9.87 -3.47 4.84
N GLU A 82 -10.72 -4.47 5.05
CA GLU A 82 -10.38 -5.66 5.84
C GLU A 82 -9.20 -6.43 5.24
N ARG A 83 -9.17 -6.60 3.92
CA ARG A 83 -8.05 -7.24 3.22
C ARG A 83 -6.73 -6.49 3.46
N LEU A 84 -6.75 -5.16 3.45
CA LEU A 84 -5.56 -4.34 3.72
C LEU A 84 -5.10 -4.49 5.18
N ASN A 85 -6.02 -4.43 6.14
CA ASN A 85 -5.70 -4.65 7.56
C ASN A 85 -5.08 -6.04 7.77
N ALA A 86 -5.66 -7.09 7.18
CA ALA A 86 -5.12 -8.45 7.31
C ALA A 86 -3.70 -8.59 6.72
N ILE A 87 -3.41 -7.88 5.63
CA ILE A 87 -2.05 -7.85 5.04
C ILE A 87 -1.08 -7.11 5.97
N GLU A 88 -1.50 -5.99 6.54
CA GLU A 88 -0.69 -5.23 7.50
C GLU A 88 -0.36 -6.08 8.72
N ASP A 89 -1.36 -6.74 9.33
CA ASP A 89 -1.18 -7.64 10.47
C ASP A 89 -0.21 -8.78 10.15
N ALA A 90 -0.40 -9.43 9.00
CA ALA A 90 0.49 -10.50 8.55
C ALA A 90 1.95 -9.99 8.36
N TRP A 91 2.12 -8.79 7.83
CA TRP A 91 3.43 -8.18 7.65
C TRP A 91 4.11 -7.86 8.98
N TRP A 92 3.37 -7.33 9.96
CA TRP A 92 3.86 -7.12 11.32
C TRP A 92 4.27 -8.43 12.00
N ALA A 93 3.47 -9.48 11.84
CA ALA A 93 3.78 -10.81 12.36
C ALA A 93 5.09 -11.35 11.75
N LEU A 94 5.26 -11.24 10.43
CA LEU A 94 6.50 -11.65 9.75
C LEU A 94 7.72 -10.86 10.25
N ARG A 95 7.57 -9.54 10.46
CA ARG A 95 8.63 -8.70 11.03
C ARG A 95 8.98 -9.11 12.46
N ALA A 96 7.99 -9.40 13.29
CA ALA A 96 8.21 -9.84 14.66
C ALA A 96 8.98 -11.17 14.70
N MET A 97 8.57 -12.16 13.88
CA MET A 97 9.28 -13.43 13.76
C MET A 97 10.72 -13.27 13.26
N ALA A 98 10.95 -12.33 12.33
CA ALA A 98 12.29 -12.03 11.85
C ALA A 98 13.17 -11.38 12.94
N ALA A 99 12.60 -10.46 13.73
CA ALA A 99 13.29 -9.82 14.84
C ALA A 99 13.59 -10.80 15.99
N GLU A 100 12.69 -11.73 16.28
CA GLU A 100 12.87 -12.77 17.28
C GLU A 100 14.13 -13.62 17.04
N LYS A 101 14.51 -13.84 15.78
CA LYS A 101 15.77 -14.53 15.44
C LYS A 101 17.02 -13.84 15.99
N SER A 102 16.96 -12.53 16.21
CA SER A 102 18.06 -11.76 16.82
C SER A 102 18.03 -11.75 18.36
N GLY A 103 17.03 -12.39 18.96
CA GLY A 103 16.81 -12.45 20.40
C GLY A 103 16.10 -11.21 20.96
N TYR A 104 15.86 -11.22 22.27
CA TYR A 104 15.21 -10.12 22.98
C TYR A 104 16.22 -9.30 23.79
N LEU A 105 15.90 -8.02 24.01
CA LEU A 105 16.65 -7.18 24.94
C LEU A 105 16.46 -7.68 26.38
N GLY A 106 17.53 -7.67 27.18
CA GLY A 106 17.44 -7.94 28.61
C GLY A 106 16.72 -6.82 29.37
N PRO A 107 16.33 -7.04 30.64
CA PRO A 107 15.56 -6.07 31.42
C PRO A 107 16.21 -4.68 31.53
N GLU A 108 17.54 -4.65 31.74
CA GLU A 108 18.31 -3.41 31.88
C GLU A 108 18.33 -2.59 30.59
N LYS A 109 18.75 -3.20 29.47
CA LYS A 109 18.74 -2.55 28.15
C LYS A 109 17.34 -2.13 27.69
N SER A 110 16.31 -2.89 28.07
CA SER A 110 14.92 -2.56 27.77
C SER A 110 14.47 -1.32 28.56
N MET A 111 14.83 -1.24 29.84
CA MET A 111 14.54 -0.08 30.69
C MET A 111 15.23 1.17 30.18
N ASP A 112 16.50 1.09 29.80
CA ASP A 112 17.26 2.22 29.24
C ASP A 112 16.60 2.73 27.94
N ALA A 113 16.19 1.83 27.05
CA ALA A 113 15.48 2.19 25.83
C ALA A 113 14.14 2.89 26.12
N LEU A 114 13.33 2.34 27.03
CA LEU A 114 12.05 2.95 27.42
C LEU A 114 12.25 4.35 28.03
N MET A 115 13.24 4.49 28.91
CA MET A 115 13.56 5.77 29.52
C MET A 115 14.02 6.78 28.46
N SER A 116 14.84 6.39 27.50
CA SER A 116 15.25 7.31 26.42
C SER A 116 14.07 7.82 25.59
N LEU A 117 13.08 6.98 25.30
CA LEU A 117 11.87 7.35 24.54
C LEU A 117 10.96 8.30 25.30
N LEU A 118 10.82 8.11 26.62
CA LEU A 118 10.04 8.99 27.48
C LEU A 118 10.60 10.41 27.52
N HIS A 119 11.93 10.56 27.66
CA HIS A 119 12.57 11.87 27.72
C HIS A 119 12.58 12.61 26.37
N GLU A 120 12.48 11.89 25.25
CA GLU A 120 12.40 12.50 23.92
C GLU A 120 11.07 13.23 23.69
N HIS A 121 10.00 12.80 24.39
CA HIS A 121 8.67 13.43 24.33
C HIS A 121 8.45 14.58 25.33
N GLU A 122 9.38 14.82 26.25
CA GLU A 122 9.31 15.91 27.24
C GLU A 122 10.00 17.22 26.79
N LYS A 123 10.55 17.27 25.56
CA LYS A 123 11.12 18.48 24.92
C LYS A 123 10.22 19.03 23.84
#